data_AF-A0A939WA61-F1
#
_entry.id   AF-A0A939WA61-F1
#
_cell.length_a   1.000
_cell.length_b   1.000
_cell.length_c   1.000
_cell.angle_alpha   90.00
_cell.angle_beta   90.00
_cell.angle_gamma   90.00
#
_symmetry.space_group_name_H-M   'P 1'
#
loop_
_entity.id
_entity.type
_entity.pdbx_description
1 polymer ?
#
loop_
_entity_poly.entity_id
_entity_poly.type
_entity_poly.pdbx_seq_one_letter_code
_entity_poly.pdbx_strand_id
1 'polypeptide(L)' 'MDDRYPIPSPVWPDCHETTLLVKRSRFLTHAARAGSPAEAKAFIEAVSNKHADATHNCW' A
#
# COMPACT_ATOMS: atom_id res chain seq x y z
N MET A 1 -0.30 -1.03 31.01
CA MET A 1 0.23 -1.03 29.63
C MET A 1 -0.98 -1.04 28.71
N ASP A 2 -0.93 -0.32 27.60
CA ASP A 2 -2.01 -0.38 26.62
C ASP A 2 -1.93 -1.75 25.94
N ASP A 3 -2.81 -2.69 26.30
CA ASP A 3 -2.77 -4.09 25.84
C ASP A 3 -3.20 -4.25 24.36
N ARG A 4 -3.18 -3.16 23.59
CA ARG A 4 -3.58 -3.14 22.18
C ARG A 4 -2.40 -3.49 21.29
N TYR A 5 -2.65 -4.35 20.30
CA TYR A 5 -1.66 -4.70 19.28
C TYR A 5 -1.26 -3.45 18.48
N PRO A 6 0.04 -3.19 18.29
CA PRO A 6 0.50 -2.05 17.50
C PRO A 6 0.15 -2.27 16.03
N ILE A 7 -0.60 -1.33 15.47
CA ILE A 7 -0.98 -1.30 14.05
C ILE A 7 -0.36 -0.09 13.37
N PRO A 8 -0.09 -0.16 12.05
CA PRO A 8 0.39 1.00 11.30
C PRO A 8 -0.55 2.19 11.50
N SER A 9 0.01 3.36 11.82
CA SER A 9 -0.74 4.61 11.94
C SER A 9 -1.34 5.11 10.62
N PRO A 10 -0.63 5.11 9.47
CA PRO A 10 -1.14 5.74 8.25
C PRO A 10 -2.35 4.97 7.70
N VAL A 11 -3.38 5.71 7.29
CA VAL A 11 -4.59 5.21 6.62
C VAL A 11 -4.73 5.92 5.28
N TRP A 12 -5.15 5.19 4.25
CA TRP A 12 -5.35 5.77 2.93
C TRP A 12 -6.22 7.04 3.00
N PRO A 13 -5.84 8.17 2.36
CA PRO A 13 -4.78 8.30 1.35
C PRO A 13 -3.36 8.52 1.87
N ASP A 14 -3.18 8.70 3.18
CA ASP A 14 -1.85 8.78 3.78
C ASP A 14 -1.27 7.36 3.88
N CYS A 15 -0.17 7.10 3.19
CA CYS A 15 0.45 5.78 3.16
C CYS A 15 1.97 5.90 3.18
N HIS A 16 2.61 4.88 3.74
CA HIS A 16 4.05 4.75 3.59
C HIS A 16 4.36 4.34 2.15
N GLU A 17 5.19 5.14 1.47
CA GLU A 17 5.68 4.84 0.13
C GLU A 17 7.19 4.59 0.16
N THR A 18 7.64 3.57 -0.56
CA THR A 18 9.06 3.37 -0.83
C THR A 18 9.28 2.82 -2.24
N THR A 19 10.46 3.05 -2.78
CA THR A 19 10.85 2.61 -4.13
C THR A 19 12.17 1.86 -4.08
N LEU A 20 12.23 0.74 -4.79
CA LEU A 20 13.44 -0.04 -4.97
C LEU A 20 13.70 -0.26 -6.47
N LEU A 21 14.96 -0.06 -6.89
CA LEU A 21 15.41 -0.38 -8.25
C LEU A 21 16.22 -1.68 -8.23
N VAL A 22 15.72 -2.73 -8.91
CA VAL A 22 16.41 -4.02 -9.04
C VAL A 22 16.58 -4.33 -10.53
N LYS A 23 17.82 -4.41 -11.00
CA LYS A 23 18.15 -4.79 -12.39
C LYS A 23 17.30 -4.04 -13.45
N ARG A 24 17.20 -2.71 -13.31
CA ARG A 24 16.41 -1.78 -14.16
C ARG A 24 14.88 -1.89 -14.01
N SER A 25 14.37 -2.78 -13.17
CA SER A 25 12.96 -2.83 -12.81
C SER A 25 12.70 -1.98 -11.56
N ARG A 26 11.68 -1.12 -11.63
CA ARG A 26 11.26 -0.26 -10.52
C ARG A 26 10.11 -0.90 -9.76
N PHE A 27 10.29 -1.09 -8.46
CA PHE A 27 9.31 -1.64 -7.54
C PHE A 27 8.80 -0.52 -6.64
N LEU A 28 7.48 -0.32 -6.60
CA LEU A 28 6.81 0.72 -5.82
C LEU A 28 5.99 0.04 -4.73
N THR A 29 6.34 0.27 -3.47
CA THR A 29 5.62 -0.28 -2.32
C THR A 29 4.78 0.82 -1.69
N HIS A 30 3.50 0.53 -1.49
CA HIS A 30 2.56 1.35 -0.75
C HIS A 30 2.02 0.54 0.42
N ALA A 31 2.09 1.08 1.65
CA ALA A 31 1.61 0.41 2.85
C ALA A 31 0.75 1.37 3.69
N ALA A 32 -0.48 0.96 3.95
CA ALA A 32 -1.42 1.66 4.81
C ALA A 32 -2.24 0.66 5.62
N ARG A 33 -2.74 1.09 6.78
CA ARG A 33 -3.72 0.33 7.56
C ARG A 33 -5.09 0.39 6.86
N ALA A 34 -5.75 -0.76 6.79
CA ALA A 34 -7.17 -0.87 6.48
C ALA A 34 -7.94 -1.34 7.72
N GLY A 35 -9.06 -0.70 8.05
CA GLY A 35 -9.97 -1.11 9.13
C GLY A 35 -11.02 -2.13 8.69
N SER A 36 -11.19 -2.34 7.38
CA SER A 36 -12.13 -3.32 6.82
C SER A 36 -11.64 -3.88 5.48
N PRO A 37 -12.18 -5.02 5.02
CA PRO A 37 -11.88 -5.56 3.68
C PRO A 37 -12.27 -4.60 2.54
N ALA A 38 -13.33 -3.82 2.72
CA ALA A 38 -13.76 -2.84 1.72
C ALA A 38 -12.75 -1.70 1.57
N GLU A 39 -12.23 -1.18 2.70
CA GLU A 39 -11.16 -0.17 2.69
C GLU A 39 -9.88 -0.72 2.06
N ALA A 40 -9.51 -1.97 2.37
CA ALA A 40 -8.35 -2.62 1.76
C ALA A 40 -8.49 -2.71 0.24
N LYS A 41 -9.67 -3.13 -0.26
CA LYS A 41 -9.94 -3.23 -1.69
C LYS A 41 -9.89 -1.86 -2.38
N ALA A 42 -10.51 -0.84 -1.78
CA ALA A 42 -10.48 0.53 -2.31
C ALA A 42 -9.04 1.08 -2.39
N PHE A 43 -8.19 0.77 -1.40
CA PHE A 43 -6.77 1.12 -1.42
C PHE A 43 -6.02 0.45 -2.58
N ILE A 44 -6.19 -0.87 -2.75
CA ILE A 44 -5.56 -1.63 -3.84
C ILE A 44 -5.99 -1.11 -5.20
N GLU A 45 -7.29 -0.84 -5.39
CA GLU A 45 -7.83 -0.29 -6.64
C GLU A 45 -7.25 1.10 -6.92
N ALA A 46 -7.14 1.97 -5.91
CA ALA A 46 -6.56 3.30 -6.09
C ALA A 46 -5.07 3.26 -6.48
N VAL A 47 -4.26 2.41 -5.83
CA VAL A 47 -2.84 2.23 -6.17
C VAL A 47 -2.67 1.63 -7.56
N SER A 48 -3.48 0.61 -7.90
CA SER A 48 -3.45 -0.03 -9.22
C SER A 48 -3.81 0.94 -10.34
N ASN A 49 -4.81 1.81 -10.12
CA ASN A 49 -5.19 2.85 -11.07
C ASN A 49 -4.12 3.94 -11.20
N LYS A 50 -3.48 4.34 -10.09
CA LYS A 50 -2.35 5.31 -10.08
C LYS A 50 -1.15 4.79 -10.89
N HIS A 51 -0.95 3.47 -10.91
CA HIS A 51 0.15 2.79 -11.61
C HIS A 51 -0.36 1.77 -12.63
N ALA A 52 -1.31 2.22 -13.47
CA ALA A 52 -1.91 1.38 -14.50
C ALA A 52 -0.91 0.90 -15.58
N ASP A 53 0.25 1.56 -15.68
CA ASP A 53 1.36 1.21 -16.58
C ASP A 53 2.36 0.22 -15.96
N ALA A 54 2.19 -0.15 -14.69
CA ALA A 54 3.04 -1.14 -14.04
C ALA A 54 2.86 -2.52 -14.70
N THR A 55 3.95 -3.26 -14.86
CA THR A 55 3.92 -4.62 -15.41
C THR A 55 3.11 -5.57 -14.52
N HIS A 56 3.14 -5.35 -13.21
CA HIS A 56 2.39 -6.11 -12.21
C HIS A 56 1.94 -5.18 -11.08
N ASN A 57 0.75 -5.45 -10.53
CA ASN A 57 0.25 -4.84 -9.30
C ASN A 57 -0.06 -5.97 -8.31
N CYS A 58 0.97 -6.47 -7.61
CA CYS A 58 0.83 -7.55 -6.62
C CYS A 58 0.31 -6.98 -5.29
N TRP A 59 -0.62 -7.68 -4.64
CA TRP A 59 -1.19 -7.35 -3.33
C TRP A 59 -1.56 -8.62 -2.56
#